data_AF-A0A1B9SCV6-F1
#
_entry.id   AF-A0A1B9SCV6-F1
#
_cell.length_a   1.000
_cell.length_b   1.000
_cell.length_c   1.000
_cell.angle_alpha   90.00
_cell.angle_beta   90.00
_cell.angle_gamma   90.00
#
_symmetry.space_group_name_H-M   'P 1'
#
loop_
_entity.id
_entity.type
_entity.pdbx_description
1 polymer ?
#
loop_
_entity_poly.entity_id
_entity_poly.type
_entity_poly.pdbx_seq_one_letter_code
_entity_poly.pdbx_strand_id
1 'polypeptide(L)'
;MSNKRAKSERDDTLGYDRQKAKDIFAKKLADDAGGRRANSQMRRDAELIVTLLEEGDVAGARMSVFSSTFEELFDIDRSKAGARCRAALKYLREDGRVHPNEDKHPVYSLKR
;
A
#
# COMPACT_ATOMS: atom_id res chain seq x y z
N MET A 1 17.20 30.16 -18.22
CA MET A 1 16.01 29.51 -18.82
C MET A 1 15.87 28.11 -18.25
N SER A 2 14.67 27.77 -17.81
CA SER A 2 14.37 26.60 -16.97
C SER A 2 14.26 25.33 -17.82
N ASN A 3 15.21 24.41 -17.71
CA ASN A 3 15.02 23.06 -18.25
C ASN A 3 14.16 22.26 -17.27
N LYS A 4 12.85 22.27 -17.52
CA LYS A 4 11.86 21.36 -16.95
C LYS A 4 12.38 19.93 -17.09
N ARG A 5 12.78 19.32 -15.97
CA ARG A 5 12.88 17.86 -15.86
C ARG A 5 11.51 17.31 -16.19
N ALA A 6 11.36 16.72 -17.37
CA ALA A 6 10.26 15.83 -17.69
C ALA A 6 10.27 14.78 -16.57
N LYS A 7 9.28 14.90 -15.69
CA LYS A 7 9.04 13.97 -14.59
C LYS A 7 8.67 12.69 -15.30
N SER A 8 9.66 11.80 -15.45
CA SER A 8 9.47 10.49 -16.06
C SER A 8 8.18 9.93 -15.51
N GLU A 9 7.27 9.60 -16.43
CA GLU A 9 6.21 8.65 -16.19
C GLU A 9 6.91 7.44 -15.56
N ARG A 10 6.87 7.38 -14.24
CA ARG A 10 7.32 6.23 -13.47
C ARG A 10 6.27 5.18 -13.73
N ASP A 11 6.40 4.55 -14.89
CA ASP A 11 5.77 3.31 -15.31
C ASP A 11 6.34 2.15 -14.48
N ASP A 12 6.28 2.36 -13.17
CA ASP A 12 6.82 1.54 -12.08
C ASP A 12 5.67 0.88 -11.31
N THR A 13 4.44 1.03 -11.77
CA THR A 13 3.30 0.21 -11.37
C THR A 13 3.32 -1.02 -12.26
N LEU A 14 3.37 -2.21 -11.68
CA LEU A 14 3.27 -3.52 -12.36
C LEU A 14 1.91 -3.73 -13.09
N GLY A 15 1.35 -2.71 -13.74
CA GLY A 15 -0.03 -2.69 -14.22
C GLY A 15 -1.07 -2.59 -13.09
N TYR A 16 -0.68 -2.18 -11.87
CA TYR A 16 -1.61 -2.10 -10.74
C TYR A 16 -2.62 -0.95 -10.95
N ASP A 17 -3.93 -1.28 -11.02
CA ASP A 17 -5.00 -0.29 -11.12
C ASP A 17 -5.15 0.48 -9.79
N ARG A 18 -4.83 1.78 -9.85
CA ARG A 18 -4.88 2.68 -8.72
C ARG A 18 -6.31 2.94 -8.22
N GLN A 19 -7.29 2.97 -9.12
CA GLN A 19 -8.68 3.18 -8.72
C GLN A 19 -9.18 1.97 -7.94
N LYS A 20 -8.87 0.76 -8.43
CA LYS A 20 -9.18 -0.48 -7.72
C LYS A 20 -8.56 -0.54 -6.33
N ALA A 21 -7.30 -0.11 -6.18
CA ALA A 21 -6.64 -0.06 -4.87
C ALA A 21 -7.42 0.79 -3.85
N LYS A 22 -7.92 1.95 -4.31
CA LYS A 22 -8.75 2.84 -3.48
C LYS A 22 -10.07 2.19 -3.11
N ASP A 23 -10.72 1.57 -4.07
CA ASP A 23 -12.03 0.94 -3.86
C ASP A 23 -11.94 -0.20 -2.83
N ILE A 24 -10.88 -1.02 -2.93
CA ILE A 24 -10.58 -2.07 -1.94
C ILE A 24 -10.39 -1.46 -0.54
N PHE A 25 -9.63 -0.37 -0.42
CA PHE A 25 -9.36 0.26 0.87
C PHE A 25 -10.60 0.93 1.46
N ALA A 26 -11.36 1.64 0.65
CA ALA A 26 -12.59 2.29 1.06
C ALA A 26 -13.61 1.26 1.55
N LYS A 27 -13.78 0.14 0.83
CA LYS A 27 -14.64 -0.98 1.23
C LYS A 27 -14.20 -1.56 2.57
N LYS A 28 -12.91 -1.87 2.73
CA LYS A 28 -12.38 -2.41 3.99
C LYS A 28 -12.59 -1.46 5.17
N LEU A 29 -12.38 -0.15 4.97
CA LEU A 29 -12.63 0.84 6.02
C LEU A 29 -14.11 0.96 6.39
N ALA A 30 -15.01 0.83 5.42
CA ALA A 30 -16.46 0.81 5.67
C ALA A 30 -16.85 -0.45 6.47
N ASP A 31 -16.33 -1.62 6.10
CA ASP A 31 -16.56 -2.88 6.81
C ASP A 31 -16.04 -2.82 8.26
N ASP A 32 -14.86 -2.23 8.47
CA ASP A 32 -14.27 -2.10 9.81
C ASP A 32 -15.08 -1.13 10.68
N ALA A 33 -15.63 -0.05 10.10
CA ALA A 33 -16.53 0.87 10.80
C ALA A 33 -17.81 0.17 11.29
N GLY A 34 -18.23 -0.93 10.64
CA GLY A 34 -19.42 -1.72 10.98
C GLY A 34 -19.24 -2.77 12.08
N GLY A 35 -18.04 -3.00 12.64
CA GLY A 35 -17.91 -3.89 13.81
C GLY A 35 -16.57 -4.59 14.05
N ARG A 36 -15.54 -4.36 13.23
CA ARG A 36 -14.21 -4.99 13.42
C ARG A 36 -13.08 -3.97 13.26
N ARG A 37 -13.02 -2.97 14.14
CA ARG A 37 -11.87 -2.06 14.17
C ARG A 37 -10.70 -2.69 14.91
N ALA A 38 -9.56 -2.83 14.24
CA ALA A 38 -8.30 -3.06 14.93
C ALA A 38 -7.97 -1.86 15.85
N ASN A 39 -7.54 -2.16 17.07
CA ASN A 39 -7.34 -1.18 18.15
C ASN A 39 -6.14 -0.24 17.94
N SER A 40 -5.24 -0.53 16.98
CA SER A 40 -4.06 0.30 16.70
C SER A 40 -4.01 0.73 15.23
N GLN A 41 -3.52 1.95 14.97
CA GLN A 41 -3.35 2.47 13.62
C GLN A 41 -2.44 1.56 12.79
N MET A 42 -1.36 1.04 13.38
CA MET A 42 -0.45 0.11 12.70
C MET A 42 -1.16 -1.16 12.22
N ARG A 43 -2.05 -1.76 13.02
CA ARG A 43 -2.80 -2.95 12.61
C ARG A 43 -3.80 -2.64 11.50
N ARG A 44 -4.51 -1.51 11.57
CA ARG A 44 -5.40 -1.08 10.48
C ARG A 44 -4.64 -0.87 9.17
N ASP A 45 -3.50 -0.21 9.24
CA ASP A 45 -2.65 0.04 8.08
C ASP A 45 -2.11 -1.27 7.49
N ALA A 46 -1.73 -2.21 8.35
CA ALA A 46 -1.31 -3.55 7.94
C ALA A 46 -2.45 -4.36 7.32
N GLU A 47 -3.65 -4.33 7.90
CA GLU A 47 -4.83 -5.00 7.36
C GLU A 47 -5.21 -4.45 5.98
N LEU A 48 -5.18 -3.13 5.78
CA LEU A 48 -5.41 -2.53 4.46
C LEU A 48 -4.39 -3.06 3.44
N ILE A 49 -3.10 -3.08 3.79
CA ILE A 49 -2.05 -3.60 2.90
C ILE A 49 -2.29 -5.08 2.56
N VAL A 50 -2.68 -5.90 3.53
CA VAL A 50 -3.01 -7.31 3.29
C VAL A 50 -4.21 -7.42 2.36
N THR A 51 -5.30 -6.71 2.63
CA THR A 51 -6.50 -6.74 1.76
C THR A 51 -6.16 -6.31 0.34
N LEU A 52 -5.24 -5.34 0.14
CA LEU A 52 -4.76 -4.99 -1.20
C LEU A 52 -4.12 -6.16 -1.94
N LEU A 53 -3.35 -6.97 -1.20
CA LEU A 53 -2.58 -8.07 -1.74
C LEU A 53 -3.44 -9.34 -1.92
N GLU A 54 -4.54 -9.46 -1.18
CA GLU A 54 -5.53 -10.54 -1.30
C GLU A 54 -6.50 -10.28 -2.45
N GLU A 55 -7.06 -9.07 -2.53
CA GLU A 55 -8.12 -8.69 -3.49
C GLU A 55 -7.56 -8.01 -4.75
N GLY A 56 -6.27 -7.66 -4.75
CA GLY A 56 -5.60 -7.05 -5.89
C GLY A 56 -5.46 -8.00 -7.07
N ASP A 57 -5.46 -7.43 -8.28
CA ASP A 57 -5.32 -8.22 -9.53
C ASP A 57 -3.94 -8.82 -9.74
N VAL A 58 -2.94 -8.33 -9.01
CA VAL A 58 -1.56 -8.78 -9.12
C VAL A 58 -1.08 -9.35 -7.80
N ALA A 59 -0.31 -10.44 -7.87
CA ALA A 59 0.15 -11.21 -6.71
C ALA A 59 1.12 -10.46 -5.77
N GLY A 60 1.45 -9.21 -6.08
CA GLY A 60 2.29 -8.36 -5.26
C GLY A 60 2.23 -6.89 -5.67
N ALA A 61 2.53 -6.00 -4.74
CA ALA A 61 2.50 -4.57 -4.96
C ALA A 61 3.76 -3.88 -4.42
N ARG A 62 4.19 -2.81 -5.11
CA ARG A 62 5.33 -2.00 -4.68
C ARG A 62 4.94 -1.02 -3.58
N MET A 63 5.94 -0.55 -2.82
CA MET A 63 5.78 0.51 -1.81
C MET A 63 5.07 1.76 -2.35
N SER A 64 5.34 2.12 -3.61
CA SER A 64 4.73 3.27 -4.29
C SER A 64 3.20 3.16 -4.38
N VAL A 65 2.67 1.96 -4.60
CA VAL A 65 1.22 1.70 -4.71
C VAL A 65 0.53 1.91 -3.37
N PHE A 66 1.06 1.31 -2.30
CA PHE A 66 0.50 1.49 -0.96
C PHE A 66 0.53 2.97 -0.55
N SER A 67 1.68 3.63 -0.74
CA SER A 67 1.84 5.01 -0.29
C SER A 67 1.04 6.03 -1.12
N SER A 68 0.74 5.77 -2.41
CA SER A 68 -0.21 6.62 -3.17
C SER A 68 -1.63 6.45 -2.69
N THR A 69 -2.00 5.20 -2.43
CA THR A 69 -3.36 4.90 -1.99
C THR A 69 -3.60 5.48 -0.60
N PHE A 70 -2.63 5.40 0.30
CA PHE A 70 -2.70 6.00 1.64
C PHE A 70 -2.72 7.54 1.60
N GLU A 71 -1.89 8.15 0.76
CA GLU A 71 -1.85 9.62 0.58
C GLU A 71 -3.22 10.16 0.22
N GLU A 72 -3.89 9.55 -0.76
CA GLU A 72 -5.21 9.98 -1.21
C GLU A 72 -6.33 9.59 -0.24
N LEU A 73 -6.29 8.36 0.30
CA LEU A 73 -7.36 7.86 1.17
C LEU A 73 -7.45 8.60 2.50
N PHE A 74 -6.29 8.95 3.07
CA PHE A 74 -6.23 9.62 4.37
C PHE A 74 -6.04 11.12 4.27
N ASP A 75 -5.94 11.67 3.05
CA ASP A 75 -5.62 13.07 2.78
C ASP A 75 -4.37 13.53 3.57
N ILE A 76 -3.26 12.81 3.37
CA ILE A 76 -1.99 13.05 4.06
C ILE A 76 -0.82 13.18 3.09
N ASP A 77 0.21 13.90 3.50
CA ASP A 77 1.44 14.04 2.73
C ASP A 77 2.06 12.68 2.34
N ARG A 78 2.62 12.62 1.13
CA ARG A 78 3.36 11.45 0.63
C ARG A 78 4.39 10.88 1.60
N SER A 79 5.11 11.75 2.30
CA SER A 79 6.14 11.36 3.27
C SER A 79 5.54 10.61 4.47
N LYS A 80 4.39 11.09 4.98
CA LYS A 80 3.63 10.47 6.07
C LYS A 80 2.98 9.16 5.62
N ALA A 81 2.36 9.14 4.43
CA ALA A 81 1.82 7.93 3.83
C ALA A 81 2.91 6.85 3.69
N GLY A 82 4.08 7.23 3.17
CA GLY A 82 5.24 6.33 3.07
C GLY A 82 5.73 5.82 4.43
N ALA A 83 5.73 6.65 5.47
CA ALA A 83 6.11 6.23 6.82
C ALA A 83 5.13 5.20 7.40
N ARG A 84 3.81 5.43 7.24
CA ARG A 84 2.77 4.48 7.65
C ARG A 84 2.90 3.13 6.93
N CYS A 85 3.06 3.15 5.60
CA CYS A 85 3.24 1.92 4.83
C CYS A 85 4.52 1.17 5.25
N ARG A 86 5.63 1.86 5.50
CA ARG A 86 6.87 1.22 5.99
C ARG A 86 6.69 0.56 7.35
N ALA A 87 6.02 1.23 8.28
CA ALA A 87 5.75 0.67 9.60
C ALA A 87 4.84 -0.57 9.51
N ALA A 88 3.76 -0.49 8.73
CA ALA A 88 2.84 -1.60 8.50
C ALA A 88 3.51 -2.79 7.79
N LEU A 89 4.31 -2.55 6.75
CA LEU A 89 5.05 -3.62 6.06
C LEU A 89 6.13 -4.24 6.94
N LYS A 90 6.81 -3.46 7.79
CA LYS A 90 7.73 -4.00 8.79
C LYS A 90 7.00 -4.94 9.74
N TYR A 91 5.87 -4.51 10.29
CA TYR A 91 5.03 -5.33 11.16
C TYR A 91 4.59 -6.64 10.47
N LEU A 92 4.11 -6.57 9.24
CA LEU A 92 3.69 -7.75 8.46
C LEU A 92 4.85 -8.70 8.13
N ARG A 93 6.06 -8.17 7.92
CA ARG A 93 7.26 -8.98 7.69
C ARG A 93 7.72 -9.70 8.95
N GLU A 94 7.71 -9.00 10.08
CA GLU A 94 8.04 -9.59 11.39
C GLU A 94 7.02 -10.68 11.78
N ASP A 95 5.75 -10.48 11.42
CA ASP A 95 4.66 -11.46 11.56
C ASP A 95 4.71 -12.59 10.51
N GLY A 96 5.63 -12.50 9.53
CA GLY A 96 5.80 -13.52 8.49
C GLY A 96 4.67 -13.60 7.46
N ARG A 97 3.82 -12.57 7.35
CA ARG A 97 2.68 -12.53 6.42
C ARG A 97 3.04 -11.99 5.04
N VAL A 98 4.07 -11.16 4.94
CA VAL A 98 4.50 -10.52 3.69
C VAL A 98 5.99 -10.71 3.48
N HIS A 99 6.39 -10.96 2.24
CA HIS A 99 7.79 -11.03 1.82
C HIS A 99 8.08 -10.03 0.69
N PRO A 100 9.17 -9.25 0.78
CA PRO A 100 9.70 -8.53 -0.36
C PRO A 100 10.44 -9.51 -1.29
N ASN A 101 10.37 -9.30 -2.60
CA ASN A 101 11.33 -9.91 -3.52
C ASN A 101 12.74 -9.31 -3.34
N GLU A 102 13.76 -10.05 -3.77
CA GLU A 102 15.16 -9.59 -3.77
C GLU A 102 15.39 -8.64 -4.97
N ASP A 103 14.94 -7.40 -4.82
CA ASP A 103 15.17 -6.35 -5.82
C ASP A 103 15.41 -4.99 -5.13
N LYS A 104 16.12 -4.10 -5.83
CA LYS A 104 16.30 -2.68 -5.49
C LYS A 104 14.96 -1.95 -5.34
N HIS A 105 13.93 -2.43 -6.04
CA HIS A 105 12.55 -1.93 -5.95
C HIS A 105 11.60 -3.04 -5.48
N PRO A 106 11.54 -3.32 -4.17
CA PRO A 106 10.87 -4.49 -3.67
C PRO A 106 9.36 -4.47 -3.97
N VAL A 107 8.90 -5.59 -4.51
CA VAL A 107 7.50 -5.97 -4.64
C VAL A 107 7.16 -6.82 -3.43
N TYR A 108 6.13 -6.41 -2.69
CA TYR A 108 5.66 -7.10 -1.51
C TYR A 108 4.50 -8.01 -1.90
N SER A 109 4.58 -9.28 -1.52
CA SER A 109 3.53 -10.28 -1.74
C SER A 109 3.21 -11.01 -0.44
N LEU A 110 2.02 -11.62 -0.37
CA LEU A 110 1.65 -12.46 0.75
C LEU A 110 2.47 -13.76 0.74
N LYS A 111 2.81 -14.22 1.94
CA LYS A 111 3.32 -15.59 2.12
C LYS A 111 2.18 -16.56 1.80
N ARG A 112 2.37 -17.41 0.80
CA ARG A 112 1.50 -18.56 0.50
C ARG A 112 2.01 -19.79 1.24
#